data_AF-A0A7S2STP4-F1
#
_entry.id   AF-A0A7S2STP4-F1
#
_cell.length_a   1.000
_cell.length_b   1.000
_cell.length_c   1.000
_cell.angle_alpha   90.00
_cell.angle_beta   90.00
_cell.angle_gamma   90.00
#
_symmetry.space_group_name_H-M   'P 1'
#
loop_
_entity.id
_entity.type
_entity.pdbx_description
1 polymer ?
#
loop_
_entity_poly.entity_id
_entity_poly.type
_entity_poly.pdbx_seq_one_letter_code
_entity_poly.pdbx_strand_id
1 'polypeptide(L)'
;RPSMAPEAPGSSNEGSIGHERQRTDLSLSERAAVQVATGAGAAPSQEEERPLVFIKTYKSGSTTVAKFLNAVAYQKELTMLHPLAQGWFQNGELVRRGKAGERYDMSFRHITPHVDYPALGVLLPNAHYVSILREPV
;
A
#
# COMPACT_ATOMS: atom_id res chain seq x y z
N ARG A 1 -14.38 57.05 -8.45
CA ARG A 1 -13.93 57.99 -7.39
C ARG A 1 -13.68 57.16 -6.12
N PRO A 2 -12.46 57.11 -5.56
CA PRO A 2 -12.21 56.46 -4.27
C PRO A 2 -12.37 57.47 -3.11
N SER A 3 -12.77 57.00 -1.93
CA SER A 3 -12.79 57.75 -0.66
C SER A 3 -12.50 56.72 0.44
N MET A 4 -11.23 56.60 0.86
CA MET A 4 -10.59 57.22 2.03
C MET A 4 -11.18 56.81 3.38
N ALA A 5 -10.35 56.11 4.17
CA ALA A 5 -10.49 55.76 5.58
C ALA A 5 -10.42 56.97 6.51
N PRO A 6 -10.56 56.75 7.83
CA PRO A 6 -9.39 57.02 8.70
C PRO A 6 -9.17 56.00 9.86
N GLU A 7 -7.95 56.05 10.39
CA GLU A 7 -7.36 55.25 11.49
C GLU A 7 -7.75 55.70 12.93
N ALA A 8 -7.67 54.71 13.85
CA ALA A 8 -7.23 54.61 15.28
C ALA A 8 -7.24 55.84 16.25
N PRO A 9 -7.32 55.66 17.61
CA PRO A 9 -6.25 55.06 18.47
C PRO A 9 -6.81 54.09 19.56
N GLY A 10 -6.05 53.10 20.10
CA GLY A 10 -5.12 53.21 21.26
C GLY A 10 -5.88 53.35 22.59
N SER A 11 -5.66 52.66 23.72
CA SER A 11 -4.58 51.78 24.23
C SER A 11 -5.05 51.15 25.56
N SER A 12 -4.32 50.12 26.05
CA SER A 12 -4.07 49.74 27.48
C SER A 12 -5.24 49.25 28.35
N ASN A 13 -5.14 48.35 29.35
CA ASN A 13 -4.17 47.41 29.97
C ASN A 13 -5.00 46.89 31.20
N GLU A 14 -5.23 45.62 31.53
CA GLU A 14 -4.45 44.61 32.27
C GLU A 14 -5.48 43.65 32.91
N GLY A 15 -5.11 42.38 33.16
CA GLY A 15 -5.90 41.52 34.06
C GLY A 15 -5.76 40.03 33.83
N SER A 16 -4.58 39.49 34.18
CA SER A 16 -4.28 38.05 34.30
C SER A 16 -5.27 37.28 35.18
N ILE A 17 -5.48 36.00 34.83
CA ILE A 17 -5.51 34.75 35.64
C ILE A 17 -5.73 33.65 34.58
N GLY A 18 -4.73 32.90 34.11
CA GLY A 18 -3.95 31.94 34.88
C GLY A 18 -4.69 30.60 34.95
N HIS A 19 -4.52 29.71 33.95
CA HIS A 19 -4.63 28.24 34.08
C HIS A 19 -3.88 27.59 32.91
N GLU A 20 -2.59 27.44 33.13
CA GLU A 20 -1.62 26.70 32.34
C GLU A 20 -2.02 25.21 32.33
N ARG A 21 -2.62 24.73 31.23
CA ARG A 21 -2.67 23.29 30.94
C ARG A 21 -1.52 22.98 30.00
N GLN A 22 -0.41 22.61 30.61
CA GLN A 22 0.72 21.95 29.95
C GLN A 22 0.19 20.76 29.13
N ARG A 23 0.15 20.93 27.81
CA ARG A 23 0.23 19.80 26.88
C ARG A 23 1.66 19.84 26.37
N THR A 24 2.48 19.01 27.00
CA THR A 24 3.84 18.69 26.59
C THR A 24 3.82 18.28 25.11
N ASP A 25 4.40 19.13 24.26
CA ASP A 25 4.86 18.75 22.94
C ASP A 25 5.89 17.63 23.12
N LEU A 26 5.50 16.41 22.75
CA LEU A 26 6.42 15.29 22.68
C LEU A 26 7.38 15.54 21.52
N SER A 27 8.67 15.67 21.84
CA SER A 27 9.73 15.90 20.87
C SER A 27 9.79 14.78 19.82
N LEU A 28 10.07 15.13 18.56
CA LEU A 28 10.23 14.15 17.47
C LEU A 28 11.37 13.13 17.73
N SER A 29 12.25 13.40 18.69
CA SER A 29 13.32 12.51 19.14
C SER A 29 12.85 11.35 20.03
N GLU A 30 11.67 11.43 20.66
CA GLU A 30 11.21 10.42 21.63
C GLU A 30 10.28 9.35 21.04
N ARG A 31 9.94 9.44 19.75
CA ARG A 31 9.25 8.35 19.03
C ARG A 31 10.18 7.24 18.55
N ALA A 32 11.49 7.42 18.73
CA ALA A 32 12.52 6.50 18.27
C ALA A 32 13.12 5.68 19.44
N ALA A 33 12.29 5.05 20.28
CA ALA A 33 12.80 4.10 21.27
C ALA A 33 11.72 3.16 21.82
N VAL A 34 11.35 2.15 21.03
CA VAL A 34 10.94 0.85 21.59
C VAL A 34 11.75 -0.22 20.87
N GLN A 35 12.99 -0.39 21.32
CA GLN A 35 13.83 -1.54 21.01
C GLN A 35 14.00 -2.37 22.28
N VAL A 36 13.43 -3.58 22.25
CA VAL A 36 13.74 -4.72 23.14
C VAL A 36 13.48 -5.96 22.26
N ALA A 37 14.35 -6.94 22.03
CA ALA A 37 15.77 -7.12 22.32
C ALA A 37 16.33 -8.17 21.33
N THR A 38 17.62 -8.01 21.00
CA THR A 38 18.63 -9.05 20.74
C THR A 38 18.29 -10.22 19.81
N GLY A 39 18.59 -10.01 18.54
CA GLY A 39 19.32 -10.97 17.72
C GLY A 39 20.23 -10.16 16.81
N ALA A 40 21.54 -10.40 16.83
CA ALA A 40 22.46 -9.85 15.85
C ALA A 40 22.16 -10.50 14.49
N GLY A 41 21.11 -10.03 13.82
CA GLY A 41 20.78 -10.36 12.45
C GLY A 41 21.50 -9.37 11.55
N ALA A 42 22.23 -9.90 10.57
CA ALA A 42 22.80 -9.12 9.49
C ALA A 42 21.81 -8.04 9.01
N ALA A 43 22.32 -6.86 8.64
CA ALA A 43 21.55 -5.88 7.87
C ALA A 43 20.78 -6.64 6.80
N PRO A 44 19.46 -6.39 6.61
CA PRO A 44 18.68 -7.17 5.66
C PRO A 44 19.44 -7.12 4.34
N SER A 45 19.96 -8.28 3.92
CA SER A 45 20.43 -8.46 2.56
C SER A 45 19.30 -7.94 1.69
N GLN A 46 19.58 -7.06 0.74
CA GLN A 46 18.55 -6.56 -0.16
C GLN A 46 17.95 -7.76 -0.88
N GLU A 47 16.88 -8.33 -0.31
CA GLU A 47 16.08 -9.33 -0.96
C GLU A 47 15.53 -8.61 -2.18
N GLU A 48 15.89 -9.09 -3.37
CA GLU A 48 15.30 -8.60 -4.61
C GLU A 48 13.79 -8.53 -4.42
N GLU A 49 13.20 -7.37 -4.74
CA GLU A 49 11.75 -7.20 -4.66
C GLU A 49 11.11 -8.16 -5.69
N ARG A 50 10.64 -9.30 -5.17
CA ARG A 50 10.03 -10.36 -5.97
C ARG A 50 8.57 -9.99 -6.27
N PRO A 51 8.07 -10.27 -7.50
CA PRO A 51 6.68 -10.02 -7.83
C PRO A 51 5.71 -10.78 -6.90
N LEU A 52 4.48 -10.29 -6.76
CA LEU A 52 3.46 -10.89 -5.90
C LEU A 52 2.24 -11.34 -6.69
N VAL A 53 1.87 -12.62 -6.58
CA VAL A 53 0.57 -13.12 -7.02
C VAL A 53 -0.29 -13.40 -5.79
N PHE A 54 -1.27 -12.54 -5.55
CA PHE A 54 -2.24 -12.75 -4.47
C PHE A 54 -3.47 -13.52 -4.97
N ILE A 55 -3.66 -14.73 -4.47
CA ILE A 55 -4.77 -15.60 -4.79
C ILE A 55 -5.92 -15.33 -3.81
N LYS A 56 -6.96 -14.67 -4.30
CA LYS A 56 -8.20 -14.37 -3.58
C LYS A 56 -9.05 -15.63 -3.44
N THR A 57 -9.24 -16.04 -2.20
CA THR A 57 -10.16 -17.10 -1.79
C THR A 57 -11.51 -16.51 -1.38
N TYR A 58 -12.57 -17.31 -1.47
CA TYR A 58 -13.94 -16.86 -1.23
C TYR A 58 -14.21 -16.65 0.28
N LYS A 59 -14.81 -15.49 0.61
CA LYS A 59 -15.27 -15.11 1.97
C LYS A 59 -14.20 -15.22 3.07
N SER A 60 -12.93 -15.06 2.73
CA SER A 60 -11.78 -15.12 3.65
C SER A 60 -11.26 -13.76 4.11
N GLY A 61 -11.95 -12.66 3.76
CA GLY A 61 -11.39 -11.31 3.90
C GLY A 61 -10.44 -10.90 2.75
N SER A 62 -10.33 -11.72 1.70
CA SER A 62 -9.40 -11.49 0.59
C SER A 62 -9.62 -10.17 -0.16
N THR A 63 -10.84 -9.64 -0.17
CA THR A 63 -11.11 -8.33 -0.77
C THR A 63 -10.50 -7.18 0.04
N THR A 64 -10.51 -7.29 1.37
CA THR A 64 -9.88 -6.30 2.25
C THR A 64 -8.37 -6.28 2.05
N VAL A 65 -7.74 -7.46 2.04
CA VAL A 65 -6.30 -7.60 1.78
C VAL A 65 -5.94 -7.08 0.37
N ALA A 66 -6.71 -7.42 -0.65
CA ALA A 66 -6.48 -6.92 -2.02
C ALA A 66 -6.52 -5.39 -2.10
N LYS A 67 -7.45 -4.72 -1.39
CA LYS A 67 -7.51 -3.25 -1.34
C LYS A 67 -6.26 -2.65 -0.68
N PHE A 68 -5.81 -3.25 0.43
CA PHE A 68 -4.59 -2.82 1.10
C PHE A 68 -3.36 -3.00 0.20
N LEU A 69 -3.20 -4.17 -0.41
CA LEU A 69 -2.11 -4.44 -1.36
C LEU A 69 -2.14 -3.49 -2.56
N ASN A 70 -3.32 -3.12 -3.07
CA ASN A 70 -3.43 -2.17 -4.16
C ASN A 70 -2.96 -0.76 -3.75
N ALA A 71 -3.26 -0.33 -2.52
CA ALA A 71 -2.75 0.94 -1.99
C ALA A 71 -1.23 0.92 -1.84
N VAL A 72 -0.65 -0.19 -1.38
CA VAL A 72 0.80 -0.37 -1.31
C VAL A 72 1.43 -0.38 -2.71
N ALA A 73 0.84 -1.10 -3.67
CA ALA A 73 1.30 -1.11 -5.05
C ALA A 73 1.32 0.28 -5.66
N TYR A 74 0.27 1.09 -5.42
CA TYR A 74 0.23 2.48 -5.85
C TYR A 74 1.34 3.33 -5.21
N GLN A 75 1.54 3.22 -3.89
CA GLN A 75 2.58 3.98 -3.16
C GLN A 75 4.01 3.62 -3.60
N LYS A 76 4.21 2.38 -4.04
CA LYS A 76 5.50 1.86 -4.52
C LYS A 76 5.65 1.92 -6.05
N GLU A 77 4.70 2.53 -6.76
CA GLU A 77 4.70 2.64 -8.23
C GLU A 77 4.81 1.27 -8.94
N LEU A 78 4.23 0.22 -8.35
CA LEU A 78 4.26 -1.14 -8.88
C LEU A 78 3.26 -1.31 -10.04
N THR A 79 3.67 -2.05 -11.06
CA THR A 79 2.86 -2.33 -12.24
C THR A 79 1.97 -3.55 -12.00
N MET A 80 0.66 -3.32 -11.98
CA MET A 80 -0.34 -4.36 -11.74
C MET A 80 -0.76 -5.07 -13.03
N LEU A 81 -0.72 -6.41 -13.03
CA LEU A 81 -1.31 -7.23 -14.08
C LEU A 81 -2.83 -7.34 -13.87
N HIS A 82 -3.58 -6.57 -14.66
CA HIS A 82 -5.05 -6.63 -14.77
C HIS A 82 -5.50 -7.09 -16.17
N PRO A 83 -6.70 -7.70 -16.29
CA PRO A 83 -7.28 -7.96 -17.60
C PRO A 83 -7.57 -6.66 -18.36
N LEU A 84 -7.42 -6.69 -19.68
CA LEU A 84 -7.51 -5.47 -20.50
C LEU A 84 -8.93 -4.92 -20.69
N ALA A 85 -9.95 -5.78 -20.76
CA ALA A 85 -11.29 -5.39 -21.21
C ALA A 85 -12.42 -5.69 -20.22
N GLN A 86 -12.29 -6.74 -19.41
CA GLN A 86 -13.36 -7.25 -18.55
C GLN A 86 -12.83 -7.55 -17.15
N GLY A 87 -13.71 -8.03 -16.26
CA GLY A 87 -13.30 -8.49 -14.92
C GLY A 87 -12.44 -9.75 -14.90
N TRP A 88 -12.14 -10.36 -16.06
CA TRP A 88 -11.35 -11.58 -16.19
C TRP A 88 -10.46 -11.56 -17.44
N PHE A 89 -9.36 -12.32 -17.40
CA PHE A 89 -8.44 -12.52 -18.52
C PHE A 89 -9.11 -13.31 -19.63
N GLN A 90 -8.99 -12.84 -20.86
CA GLN A 90 -9.51 -13.57 -22.02
C GLN A 90 -8.62 -14.78 -22.35
N ASN A 91 -9.18 -15.73 -23.09
CA ASN A 91 -8.43 -16.91 -23.50
C ASN A 91 -7.16 -16.50 -24.29
N GLY A 92 -6.01 -17.08 -23.92
CA GLY A 92 -4.71 -16.77 -24.52
C GLY A 92 -4.16 -15.37 -24.22
N GLU A 93 -4.85 -14.53 -23.44
CA GLU A 93 -4.40 -13.16 -23.16
C GLU A 93 -3.03 -13.16 -22.46
N LEU A 94 -2.87 -13.98 -21.42
CA LEU A 94 -1.61 -14.06 -20.66
C LEU A 94 -0.45 -14.50 -21.56
N VAL A 95 -0.67 -15.51 -22.40
CA VAL A 95 0.33 -16.01 -23.36
C VAL A 95 0.71 -14.93 -24.36
N ARG A 96 -0.27 -14.21 -24.93
CA ARG A 96 -0.02 -13.13 -25.88
C ARG A 96 0.84 -12.03 -25.24
N ARG A 97 0.50 -11.61 -24.02
CA ARG A 97 1.23 -10.58 -23.27
C ARG A 97 2.65 -11.04 -22.91
N GLY A 98 2.80 -12.31 -22.52
CA GLY A 98 4.11 -12.91 -22.26
C GLY A 98 5.01 -12.93 -23.50
N LYS A 99 4.45 -13.30 -24.67
CA LYS A 99 5.14 -13.24 -25.97
C LYS A 99 5.50 -11.82 -26.40
N ALA A 100 4.69 -10.83 -26.03
CA ALA A 100 4.99 -9.42 -26.25
C ALA A 100 6.08 -8.87 -25.32
N GLY A 101 6.59 -9.67 -24.39
CA GLY A 101 7.66 -9.27 -23.47
C GLY A 101 7.18 -8.45 -22.27
N GLU A 102 5.87 -8.37 -22.03
CA GLU A 102 5.32 -7.60 -20.91
C GLU A 102 5.72 -8.20 -19.56
N ARG A 103 5.94 -7.36 -18.55
CA ARG A 103 6.31 -7.75 -17.18
C ARG A 103 5.53 -6.93 -16.16
N TYR A 104 5.26 -7.57 -15.01
CA TYR A 104 4.41 -7.02 -13.97
C TYR A 104 4.96 -7.39 -12.59
N ASP A 105 4.70 -6.50 -11.63
CA ASP A 105 5.17 -6.64 -10.25
C ASP A 105 4.12 -7.32 -9.38
N MET A 106 2.83 -7.21 -9.73
CA MET A 106 1.78 -7.78 -8.90
C MET A 106 0.54 -8.20 -9.69
N SER A 107 -0.13 -9.27 -9.26
CA SER A 107 -1.40 -9.72 -9.85
C SER A 107 -2.36 -10.27 -8.80
N PHE A 108 -3.65 -9.97 -8.95
CA PHE A 108 -4.71 -10.57 -8.14
C PHE A 108 -5.45 -11.62 -8.94
N ARG A 109 -5.52 -12.83 -8.39
CA ARG A 109 -6.15 -13.98 -9.05
C ARG A 109 -7.27 -14.52 -8.18
N HIS A 110 -8.27 -15.12 -8.81
CA HIS A 110 -9.20 -16.01 -8.12
C HIS A 110 -8.74 -17.46 -8.34
N ILE A 111 -9.02 -18.35 -7.39
CA ILE A 111 -8.88 -19.78 -7.65
C ILE A 111 -9.88 -20.16 -8.73
N THR A 112 -9.38 -20.49 -9.91
CA THR A 112 -10.19 -21.00 -11.02
C THR A 112 -9.49 -22.22 -11.61
N PRO A 113 -10.23 -23.21 -12.12
CA PRO A 113 -9.64 -24.43 -12.69
C PRO A 113 -8.77 -24.17 -13.93
N HIS A 114 -8.86 -22.98 -14.54
CA HIS A 114 -8.20 -22.66 -15.81
C HIS A 114 -7.15 -21.53 -15.69
N VAL A 115 -6.57 -21.31 -14.51
CA VAL A 115 -5.43 -20.36 -14.43
C VAL A 115 -4.22 -20.98 -15.12
N ASP A 116 -3.77 -20.35 -16.21
CA ASP A 116 -2.51 -20.68 -16.88
C ASP A 116 -1.32 -20.14 -16.06
N TYR A 117 -0.92 -20.90 -15.04
CA TYR A 117 0.22 -20.57 -14.18
C TYR A 117 1.55 -20.48 -14.94
N PRO A 118 1.85 -21.34 -15.93
CA PRO A 118 3.03 -21.17 -16.78
C PRO A 118 3.06 -19.79 -17.48
N ALA A 119 1.98 -19.37 -18.12
CA ALA A 119 1.92 -18.05 -18.75
C ALA A 119 2.00 -16.92 -17.73
N LEU A 120 1.43 -17.10 -16.53
CA LEU A 120 1.54 -16.15 -15.44
C LEU A 120 2.98 -16.01 -14.94
N GLY A 121 3.74 -17.12 -14.87
CA GLY A 121 5.15 -17.11 -14.48
C GLY A 121 6.07 -16.41 -15.48
N VAL A 122 5.70 -16.35 -16.76
CA VAL A 122 6.42 -15.54 -17.75
C VAL A 122 6.22 -14.05 -17.50
N LEU A 123 5.00 -13.66 -17.09
CA LEU A 123 4.62 -12.27 -16.84
C LEU A 123 5.14 -11.76 -15.49
N LEU A 124 5.17 -12.62 -14.48
CA LEU A 124 5.68 -12.36 -13.13
C LEU A 124 6.72 -13.43 -12.75
N PRO A 125 7.97 -13.30 -13.23
CA PRO A 125 9.01 -14.29 -12.97
C PRO A 125 9.34 -14.35 -11.47
N ASN A 126 9.49 -15.56 -10.95
CA ASN A 126 9.83 -15.82 -9.54
C ASN A 126 8.85 -15.21 -8.52
N ALA A 127 7.58 -15.05 -8.91
CA ALA A 127 6.59 -14.43 -8.04
C ALA A 127 6.32 -15.24 -6.76
N HIS A 128 6.08 -14.52 -5.66
CA HIS A 128 5.50 -15.08 -4.46
C HIS A 128 4.00 -15.31 -4.65
N TYR A 129 3.57 -16.56 -4.48
CA TYR A 129 2.17 -16.91 -4.47
C TYR A 129 1.67 -16.91 -3.04
N VAL A 130 0.79 -15.96 -2.72
CA VAL A 130 0.24 -15.79 -1.38
C VAL A 130 -1.27 -15.92 -1.43
N SER A 131 -1.83 -16.56 -0.41
CA SER A 131 -3.26 -16.66 -0.22
C SER A 131 -3.56 -16.53 1.27
N ILE A 132 -4.82 -16.25 1.58
CA ILE A 132 -5.34 -16.36 2.94
C ILE A 132 -6.45 -17.40 2.93
N LEU A 133 -6.54 -18.21 3.97
CA LEU A 133 -7.58 -19.22 4.11
C LEU A 133 -8.42 -18.90 5.34
N ARG A 134 -9.61 -19.48 5.38
CA ARG A 134 -10.50 -19.45 6.54
C ARG A 134 -10.83 -20.87 6.94
N GLU A 135 -11.28 -21.04 8.18
CA GLU A 135 -11.80 -22.32 8.65
C GLU A 135 -12.97 -22.77 7.76
N PRO A 136 -12.95 -24.04 7.28
CA PRO A 136 -14.11 -24.64 6.61
C PRO A 136 -15.33 -24.64 7.53
N VAL A 137 -16.53 -24.53 6.95
CA VAL A 137 -17.81 -24.64 7.66
C VAL A 137 -18.49 -25.95 7.34
#